data_AF-A0A944CTE3-F1
#
_entry.id   AF-A0A944CTE3-F1
#
_cell.length_a   1.000
_cell.length_b   1.000
_cell.length_c   1.000
_cell.angle_alpha   90.00
_cell.angle_beta   90.00
_cell.angle_gamma   90.00
#
_symmetry.space_group_name_H-M   'P 1'
#
loop_
_entity.id
_entity.type
_entity.pdbx_description
1 polymer ?
#
loop_
_entity_poly.entity_id
_entity_poly.type
_entity_poly.pdbx_seq_one_letter_code
_entity_poly.pdbx_strand_id
1 'polypeptide(L)'
;MKQYKTIQLQLKPEIEYRLITQATKQGLSIESYLESLIEDSLKIQEEKSFSQVTTEEDWETALMNLINSPAFAVASPLSDAAISRDSIYTREDEML
;
A
#
# COMPACT_ATOMS: atom_id res chain seq x y z
N MET A 1 18.64 -7.30 27.65
CA MET A 1 18.07 -8.66 27.73
C MET A 1 17.06 -8.81 26.61
N LYS A 2 17.19 -9.80 25.71
CA LYS A 2 16.15 -10.10 24.71
C LYS A 2 14.97 -10.74 25.43
N GLN A 3 13.76 -10.22 25.22
CA GLN A 3 12.54 -10.86 25.72
C GLN A 3 12.02 -11.84 24.68
N TYR A 4 11.68 -13.05 25.12
CA TYR A 4 11.03 -14.06 24.28
C TYR A 4 9.59 -14.22 24.76
N LYS A 5 8.66 -14.30 23.80
CA LYS A 5 7.27 -14.70 24.08
C LYS A 5 7.05 -16.11 23.57
N THR A 6 6.47 -16.95 24.41
CA THR A 6 6.08 -18.31 24.02
C THR A 6 4.61 -18.31 23.61
N ILE A 7 4.30 -18.91 22.47
CA ILE A 7 2.93 -19.11 21.99
C ILE A 7 2.64 -20.61 22.01
N GLN A 8 1.55 -21.01 22.65
CA GLN A 8 1.04 -22.38 22.56
C GLN A 8 -0.18 -22.37 21.65
N LEU A 9 -0.16 -23.23 20.63
CA LEU A 9 -1.21 -23.29 19.63
C LEU A 9 -1.70 -24.74 19.51
N GLN A 10 -3.00 -24.95 19.73
CA GLN A 10 -3.64 -26.23 19.46
C GLN A 10 -4.22 -26.19 18.05
N LEU A 11 -3.65 -26.99 17.16
CA LEU A 11 -4.07 -27.09 15.77
C LEU A 11 -4.96 -28.31 15.56
N LYS A 12 -5.86 -28.20 14.57
CA LYS A 12 -6.53 -29.38 14.04
C LYS A 12 -5.52 -30.24 13.27
N PRO A 13 -5.64 -31.57 13.28
CA PRO A 13 -4.67 -32.47 12.64
C PRO A 13 -4.44 -32.15 11.16
N GLU A 14 -5.47 -31.72 10.43
CA GLU A 14 -5.36 -31.41 9.00
C GLU A 14 -4.50 -30.16 8.75
N ILE A 15 -4.53 -29.20 9.67
CA ILE A 15 -3.75 -27.97 9.58
C ILE A 15 -2.30 -28.23 9.94
N GLU A 16 -2.06 -29.00 11.00
CA GLU A 16 -0.72 -29.42 11.41
C GLU A 16 -0.01 -30.17 10.28
N TYR A 17 -0.68 -31.14 9.65
CA TYR A 17 -0.11 -31.88 8.52
C TYR A 17 0.28 -30.97 7.35
N ARG A 18 -0.60 -30.02 7.00
CA ARG A 18 -0.32 -29.04 5.93
C ARG A 18 0.88 -28.17 6.29
N LEU A 19 0.98 -27.74 7.54
CA LEU A 19 2.06 -26.89 8.01
C LEU A 19 3.41 -27.61 7.97
N ILE A 20 3.46 -28.86 8.44
CA ILE A 20 4.65 -29.72 8.36
C ILE A 20 5.07 -29.91 6.90
N THR A 21 4.10 -30.20 6.02
CA THR A 21 4.38 -30.43 4.60
C THR A 21 4.96 -29.18 3.93
N GLN A 22 4.43 -28.00 4.24
CA GLN A 22 4.92 -26.74 3.69
C GLN A 22 6.32 -26.38 4.21
N ALA A 23 6.56 -26.52 5.52
CA ALA A 23 7.88 -26.31 6.12
C ALA A 23 8.93 -27.24 5.48
N THR A 24 8.60 -28.53 5.36
CA THR A 24 9.47 -29.54 4.73
C THR A 24 9.80 -29.20 3.28
N LYS A 25 8.81 -28.76 2.49
CA LYS A 25 9.03 -28.33 1.10
C LYS A 25 10.00 -27.16 0.97
N GLN A 26 10.05 -26.29 1.98
CA GLN A 26 10.96 -25.15 2.03
C GLN A 26 12.30 -25.49 2.72
N GLY A 27 12.47 -26.72 3.20
CA GLY A 27 13.67 -27.14 3.94
C GLY A 27 13.79 -26.48 5.32
N LEU A 28 12.69 -26.00 5.88
CA LEU A 28 12.64 -25.30 7.16
C LEU A 28 12.04 -26.18 8.26
N SER A 29 12.40 -25.88 9.52
CA SER A 29 11.64 -26.42 10.65
C SER A 29 10.27 -25.75 10.74
N ILE A 30 9.34 -26.38 11.45
CA ILE A 30 7.98 -25.87 11.67
C ILE A 30 8.03 -24.51 12.35
N GLU A 31 8.91 -24.35 13.33
CA GLU A 31 9.09 -23.12 14.10
C GLU A 31 9.58 -21.97 13.22
N SER A 32 10.63 -22.20 12.43
CA SER A 32 11.15 -21.18 11.50
C SER A 32 10.16 -20.81 10.41
N TYR A 33 9.38 -21.79 9.93
CA TYR A 33 8.33 -21.52 8.95
C TYR A 33 7.20 -20.67 9.57
N LEU A 34 6.78 -20.97 10.79
CA LEU A 34 5.78 -20.17 11.52
C LEU A 34 6.29 -18.76 11.82
N GLU A 35 7.55 -18.60 12.21
CA GLU A 35 8.17 -17.30 12.45
C GLU A 35 8.13 -16.44 11.18
N SER A 36 8.55 -16.99 10.03
CA SER A 36 8.48 -16.31 8.74
C SER A 36 7.05 -15.92 8.36
N LEU A 37 6.08 -16.82 8.53
CA LEU A 37 4.68 -16.54 8.22
C LEU A 37 4.11 -15.41 9.10
N ILE A 38 4.46 -15.40 10.38
CA ILE A 38 4.03 -14.34 11.30
C ILE A 38 4.67 -13.01 10.87
N GLU A 39 5.97 -12.99 10.61
CA GLU A 39 6.68 -11.79 10.18
C GLU A 39 6.09 -11.22 8.87
N ASP A 40 5.84 -12.08 7.88
CA ASP A 40 5.23 -11.68 6.61
C ASP A 40 3.81 -11.17 6.80
N SER A 41 3.01 -11.83 7.65
CA SER A 41 1.64 -11.38 7.95
C SER A 41 1.59 -10.01 8.63
N LEU A 42 2.58 -9.69 9.46
CA LEU A 42 2.70 -8.40 10.15
C LEU A 42 3.17 -7.31 9.18
N LYS A 43 4.10 -7.61 8.27
CA LYS A 43 4.51 -6.67 7.20
C LYS A 43 3.32 -6.26 6.31
N ILE A 44 2.43 -7.22 6.00
CA ILE A 44 1.23 -6.96 5.18
C ILE A 44 0.21 -6.08 5.93
N GLN A 45 0.27 -5.99 7.25
CA GLN A 45 -0.61 -5.11 8.03
C GLN A 45 -0.16 -3.64 8.08
N GLU A 46 1.12 -3.33 7.82
CA GLU A 46 1.67 -1.99 8.07
C GLU A 46 1.39 -0.94 6.98
N GLU A 47 0.93 -1.30 5.79
CA GLU A 47 0.63 -0.29 4.75
C GLU A 47 -0.67 -0.60 4.02
N LYS A 48 -1.81 -0.38 4.69
CA LYS A 48 -3.00 -0.03 3.90
C LYS A 48 -2.77 1.38 3.35
N SER A 49 -2.78 1.52 2.03
CA SER A 49 -2.56 2.81 1.39
C SER A 49 -3.60 3.82 1.88
N PHE A 50 -3.26 5.12 1.87
CA PHE A 50 -4.21 6.18 2.23
C PHE A 50 -5.56 5.98 1.53
N SER A 51 -5.55 5.64 0.24
CA SER A 51 -6.73 5.32 -0.57
C SER A 51 -7.57 4.11 -0.14
N GLN A 52 -7.02 3.19 0.65
CA GLN A 52 -7.72 1.99 1.13
C GLN A 52 -8.43 2.20 2.47
N VAL A 53 -8.12 3.29 3.19
CA VAL A 53 -8.60 3.50 4.57
C VAL A 53 -9.32 4.85 4.73
N THR A 54 -9.28 5.72 3.72
CA THR A 54 -9.89 7.04 3.79
C THR A 54 -11.31 7.09 3.27
N THR A 55 -12.08 7.97 3.91
CA THR A 55 -13.44 8.34 3.51
C THR A 55 -13.41 9.45 2.46
N GLU A 56 -14.57 9.73 1.84
CA GLU A 56 -14.72 10.85 0.91
C GLU A 56 -14.35 12.20 1.55
N GLU A 57 -14.72 12.39 2.82
CA GLU A 57 -14.41 13.61 3.59
C GLU A 57 -12.90 13.80 3.80
N ASP A 58 -12.16 12.71 4.03
CA ASP A 58 -10.70 12.74 4.15
C ASP A 58 -10.03 13.12 2.83
N TRP A 59 -10.59 12.66 1.71
CA TRP A 59 -10.15 13.02 0.36
C TRP A 59 -10.39 14.48 0.04
N GLU A 60 -11.58 14.99 0.36
CA GLU A 60 -11.91 16.41 0.18
C GLU A 60 -10.96 17.30 1.01
N THR A 61 -10.72 16.91 2.26
CA THR A 61 -9.79 17.61 3.15
C THR A 61 -8.36 17.60 2.61
N ALA A 62 -7.87 16.44 2.16
CA ALA A 62 -6.53 16.33 1.58
C ALA A 62 -6.37 17.18 0.32
N LEU A 63 -7.38 17.20 -0.56
CA LEU A 63 -7.39 18.01 -1.77
C LEU A 63 -7.39 19.51 -1.44
N MET A 64 -8.24 19.94 -0.51
CA MET A 64 -8.31 21.34 -0.09
C MET A 64 -7.00 21.80 0.55
N ASN A 65 -6.36 20.96 1.36
CA ASN A 65 -5.05 21.25 1.93
C ASN A 65 -3.97 21.38 0.85
N LEU A 66 -4.01 20.53 -0.18
CA LEU A 66 -3.09 20.61 -1.31
C LEU A 66 -3.27 21.92 -2.09
N ILE A 67 -4.50 22.25 -2.48
CA ILE A 67 -4.85 23.46 -3.25
C ILE A 67 -4.44 24.73 -2.50
N ASN A 68 -4.69 24.77 -1.19
CA ASN A 68 -4.37 25.92 -0.35
C ASN A 68 -2.92 25.92 0.15
N SER A 69 -2.09 24.94 -0.26
CA SER A 69 -0.70 24.89 0.16
C SER A 69 0.11 26.02 -0.49
N PRO A 70 1.14 26.55 0.21
CA PRO A 70 2.01 27.60 -0.32
C PRO A 70 2.71 27.23 -1.63
N ALA A 71 2.81 25.94 -1.97
CA ALA A 71 3.41 25.44 -3.20
C ALA A 71 2.69 25.96 -4.46
N PHE A 72 1.37 26.21 -4.37
CA PHE A 72 0.59 26.73 -5.49
C PHE A 72 0.34 28.23 -5.41
N ALA A 73 0.72 28.90 -4.32
CA ALA A 73 0.50 30.33 -4.12
C ALA A 73 1.36 31.23 -5.04
N VAL A 74 2.43 30.67 -5.64
CA VAL A 74 3.42 31.42 -6.44
C VAL A 74 3.25 31.18 -7.95
N ALA A 75 2.43 30.20 -8.35
CA ALA A 75 2.26 29.86 -9.76
C ALA A 75 1.36 30.89 -10.47
N SER A 76 1.81 31.38 -11.63
CA SER A 76 0.95 32.19 -12.49
C SER A 76 -0.23 31.34 -13.01
N PRO A 77 -1.44 31.91 -13.11
CA PRO A 77 -2.56 31.22 -13.74
C PRO A 77 -2.20 30.74 -15.15
N LEU A 78 -2.69 29.56 -15.52
CA LEU A 78 -2.54 29.07 -16.88
C LEU A 78 -3.27 30.00 -17.85
N SER A 79 -2.65 30.29 -19.00
CA SER A 79 -3.31 31.06 -20.06
C SER A 79 -4.50 30.29 -20.64
N ASP A 80 -5.51 31.00 -21.16
CA ASP A 80 -6.68 30.41 -21.81
C ASP A 80 -6.30 29.44 -22.95
N ALA A 81 -5.25 29.78 -23.71
CA ALA A 81 -4.71 28.92 -24.76
C ALA A 81 -4.08 27.62 -24.21
N ALA A 82 -3.57 27.63 -22.97
CA ALA A 82 -2.97 26.45 -22.34
C ALA A 82 -4.03 25.47 -21.82
N ILE A 83 -5.19 25.97 -21.39
CA ILE A 83 -6.33 25.17 -20.89
C ILE A 83 -7.43 24.95 -21.95
N SER A 84 -7.30 25.55 -23.13
CA SER A 84 -8.27 25.39 -24.21
C SER A 84 -8.34 23.94 -24.67
N ARG A 85 -9.57 23.42 -24.79
CA ARG A 85 -9.83 22.09 -25.33
C ARG A 85 -9.24 21.92 -26.72
N ASP A 86 -9.40 22.93 -27.58
CA ASP A 86 -8.89 22.90 -28.95
C ASP A 86 -7.36 22.79 -28.99
N SER A 87 -6.67 23.41 -28.04
CA SER A 87 -5.21 23.34 -27.86
C SER A 87 -4.73 21.98 -27.36
N ILE A 88 -5.54 21.26 -26.56
CA ILE A 88 -5.21 19.91 -26.10
C ILE A 88 -5.33 18.91 -27.26
N TYR A 89 -6.37 19.01 -28.08
CA TYR A 89 -6.60 18.06 -29.18
C TYR A 89 -5.75 18.33 -30.43
N THR A 90 -5.24 19.55 -30.62
CA THR A 90 -4.39 19.89 -31.78
C THR A 90 -2.90 19.61 -31.56
N ARG A 91 -2.41 19.60 -30.32
CA ARG A 91 -0.99 19.31 -30.02
C ARG A 91 -0.52 17.94 -30.47
N GLU A 92 -1.39 16.93 -30.49
CA GLU A 92 -1.02 15.58 -30.94
C GLU A 92 -0.87 15.48 -32.46
N ASP A 93 -1.63 16.28 -33.21
CA ASP A 93 -1.60 16.30 -34.68
C ASP A 93 -0.39 17.08 -35.24
N GLU A 94 0.16 18.04 -34.50
CA GLU A 94 1.34 18.82 -34.91
C GLU A 94 2.69 18.07 -34.70
N MET A 95 2.68 16.92 -34.03
CA MET A 95 3.87 16.09 -33.80
C MET A 95 4.11 15.00 -34.88
N LEU A 96 3.38 15.05 -35.99
CA LEU A 96 3.50 14.15 -37.16
C LEU A 96 4.14 14.85 -38.36
#